data_AF-A0A8T6T6U5-F1
#
_entry.id   AF-A0A8T6T6U5-F1
#
_cell.length_a   1.000
_cell.length_b   1.000
_cell.length_c   1.000
_cell.angle_alpha   90.00
_cell.angle_beta   90.00
_cell.angle_gamma   90.00
#
_symmetry.space_group_name_H-M   'P 1'
#
loop_
_entity.id
_entity.type
_entity.pdbx_description
1 polymer ?
#
loop_
_entity_poly.entity_id
_entity_poly.type
_entity_poly.pdbx_seq_one_letter_code
_entity_poly.pdbx_strand_id
1 'polypeptide(L)' 'PVISTEISTDVVILEDEELSWTLEARDEDGDDIRWEDDTDLFDIDPASGLIQFTPRQVDVGRHTVTVSA' A
#
# COMPACT_ATOMS: atom_id res chain seq x y z
N PRO A 1 12.89 17.80 1.68
CA PRO A 1 12.34 16.46 1.45
C PRO A 1 11.38 16.45 0.24
N VAL A 2 11.90 16.00 -0.91
CA VAL A 2 11.07 15.59 -2.04
C VAL A 2 10.94 14.07 -1.94
N ILE A 3 9.88 13.61 -1.29
CA ILE A 3 9.52 12.19 -1.28
C ILE A 3 8.77 11.92 -2.59
N SER A 4 9.30 11.04 -3.43
CA SER A 4 8.64 10.60 -4.65
C SER A 4 8.06 9.20 -4.44
N THR A 5 6.73 9.10 -4.46
CA THR A 5 5.99 7.84 -4.38
C THR A 5 5.26 7.64 -5.71
N GLU A 6 5.70 6.69 -6.53
CA GLU A 6 5.03 6.34 -7.79
C GLU A 6 3.99 5.24 -7.56
N ILE A 7 2.77 5.60 -7.15
CA ILE A 7 1.66 4.62 -7.17
C ILE A 7 0.41 5.23 -7.80
N SER A 8 0.17 4.85 -9.05
CA SER A 8 -1.08 5.05 -9.79
C SER A 8 -1.35 3.81 -10.63
N THR A 9 -1.53 2.66 -9.97
CA THR A 9 -1.86 1.38 -10.61
C THR A 9 -3.15 0.87 -10.02
N ASP A 10 -4.15 0.56 -10.87
CA ASP A 10 -5.27 -0.28 -10.46
C ASP A 10 -4.75 -1.71 -10.26
N VAL A 11 -4.97 -2.26 -9.06
CA VAL A 11 -4.72 -3.68 -8.77
C VAL A 11 -6.03 -4.46 -8.85
N VAL A 12 -5.98 -5.62 -9.50
CA VAL A 12 -7.10 -6.57 -9.53
C VAL A 12 -6.65 -7.86 -8.86
N ILE A 13 -7.31 -8.22 -7.77
CA ILE A 13 -7.11 -9.46 -7.02
C ILE A 13 -8.47 -10.13 -6.81
N LEU A 14 -8.49 -11.46 -6.85
CA LEU A 14 -9.70 -12.22 -6.57
C LEU A 14 -9.89 -12.38 -5.07
N GLU A 15 -11.13 -12.64 -4.64
CA GLU A 15 -11.38 -13.05 -3.26
C GLU A 15 -10.61 -14.34 -2.96
N ASP A 16 -10.20 -14.49 -1.70
CA ASP A 16 -9.40 -15.60 -1.18
C ASP A 16 -7.98 -15.72 -1.79
N GLU A 17 -7.58 -14.86 -2.72
CA GLU A 17 -6.21 -14.78 -3.24
C GLU A 17 -5.35 -13.81 -2.41
N GLU A 18 -4.18 -14.27 -1.97
CA GLU A 18 -3.23 -13.44 -1.23
C GLU A 18 -2.47 -12.48 -2.15
N LEU A 19 -2.57 -11.19 -1.85
CA LEU A 19 -1.71 -10.14 -2.36
C LEU A 19 -0.56 -9.91 -1.40
N SER A 20 0.67 -9.91 -1.92
CA SER A 20 1.86 -9.43 -1.22
C SER A 20 2.54 -8.37 -2.08
N TRP A 21 2.59 -7.14 -1.62
CA TRP A 21 3.17 -6.02 -2.36
C TRP A 21 4.03 -5.15 -1.42
N THR A 22 5.27 -4.91 -1.80
CA THR A 22 6.16 -3.97 -1.11
C THR A 22 6.24 -2.66 -1.89
N LEU A 23 5.93 -1.54 -1.23
CA LEU A 23 6.04 -0.22 -1.82
C LEU A 23 7.48 0.28 -1.78
N GLU A 24 7.88 1.03 -2.81
CA GLU A 24 9.18 1.67 -2.89
C GLU A 24 9.00 3.19 -2.87
N ALA A 25 9.75 3.86 -2.01
CA ALA A 25 9.88 5.32 -2.00
C ALA A 25 11.36 5.67 -1.87
N ARG A 26 11.70 6.87 -2.34
CA ARG A 26 13.04 7.44 -2.23
C ARG A 26 12.93 8.82 -1.63
N ASP A 27 13.75 9.06 -0.62
CA ASP A 27 14.02 10.38 -0.10
C ASP A 27 15.48 10.76 -0.44
N GLU A 28 15.67 11.92 -1.08
CA GLU A 28 17.00 12.39 -1.51
C GLU A 28 17.83 12.95 -0.35
N ASP A 29 17.17 13.32 0.75
CA ASP A 29 17.80 13.91 1.93
C ASP A 29 18.26 12.83 2.94
N GLY A 30 17.78 11.59 2.77
CA GLY A 30 18.13 10.43 3.59
C GLY A 30 17.33 10.34 4.89
N ASP A 31 16.18 11.00 4.97
CA ASP A 31 15.25 10.91 6.09
C ASP A 31 14.62 9.51 6.18
N ASP A 32 14.23 9.12 7.39
CA ASP A 32 13.50 7.88 7.61
C ASP A 32 12.13 7.96 6.91
N ILE A 33 11.87 7.03 5.99
CA ILE A 33 10.58 6.90 5.30
C ILE A 33 9.61 6.16 6.22
N ARG A 34 8.39 6.66 6.34
CA ARG A 34 7.35 6.03 7.15
C ARG A 34 6.06 5.89 6.34
N TRP A 35 5.66 4.64 6.13
CA TRP A 35 4.47 4.33 5.36
C TRP A 35 3.19 4.39 6.18
N GLU A 36 2.14 4.96 5.59
CA GLU A 36 0.79 5.04 6.16
C GLU A 36 -0.25 4.88 5.03
N ASP A 37 -1.44 4.39 5.39
CA ASP A 37 -2.58 4.22 4.49
C ASP A 37 -3.86 4.85 5.09
N ASP A 38 -4.89 5.05 4.25
CA ASP A 38 -6.18 5.64 4.64
C ASP A 38 -7.35 4.64 4.69
N THR A 39 -7.06 3.34 4.81
CA THR A 39 -8.06 2.28 4.68
C THR A 39 -8.13 1.35 5.89
N ASP A 40 -9.26 0.67 6.06
CA ASP A 40 -9.41 -0.42 7.04
C ASP A 40 -9.25 -1.82 6.39
N LEU A 41 -8.92 -1.87 5.10
CA LEU A 41 -8.82 -3.13 4.33
C LEU A 41 -7.57 -3.94 4.71
N PHE A 42 -6.46 -3.26 4.91
CA PHE A 42 -5.15 -3.82 5.25
C PHE A 42 -4.34 -2.75 6.00
N ASP A 43 -3.31 -3.18 6.70
CA ASP A 43 -2.29 -2.28 7.25
C ASP A 43 -1.03 -2.35 6.38
N ILE A 44 -0.38 -1.21 6.15
CA ILE A 44 0.99 -1.18 5.62
C ILE A 44 2.02 -1.26 6.74
N ASP A 45 3.04 -2.10 6.57
CA ASP A 45 4.18 -2.08 7.51
C ASP A 45 4.92 -0.74 7.38
N PRO A 46 5.00 0.06 8.47
CA PRO A 46 5.46 1.45 8.38
C PRO A 46 6.96 1.58 8.05
N ALA A 47 7.76 0.53 8.25
CA ALA A 47 9.20 0.56 8.02
C ALA A 47 9.60 -0.03 6.66
N SER A 48 8.89 -1.06 6.20
CA SER A 48 9.21 -1.79 4.97
C SER A 48 8.29 -1.48 3.80
N GLY A 49 7.12 -0.86 4.04
CA GLY A 49 6.11 -0.63 3.01
C GLY A 49 5.42 -1.92 2.54
N LEU A 50 5.51 -3.01 3.32
CA LEU A 50 4.89 -4.29 2.99
C LEU A 50 3.38 -4.24 3.25
N ILE A 51 2.61 -4.56 2.23
CA ILE A 51 1.17 -4.83 2.29
C ILE A 51 0.96 -6.32 2.08
N GLN A 52 0.24 -6.96 3.01
CA GLN A 52 -0.27 -8.31 2.85
C GLN A 52 -1.79 -8.28 3.02
N PHE A 53 -2.51 -8.71 1.99
CA PHE A 53 -3.97 -8.63 1.98
C PHE A 53 -4.59 -9.83 1.27
N THR A 54 -5.59 -10.44 1.89
CA THR A 54 -6.43 -11.48 1.26
C THR A 54 -7.88 -10.98 1.30
N PRO A 55 -8.44 -10.53 0.16
CA PRO A 55 -9.81 -10.03 0.14
C PRO A 55 -10.80 -11.12 0.50
N ARG A 56 -11.83 -10.77 1.25
CA ARG A 56 -12.98 -11.63 1.51
C ARG A 56 -14.13 -11.21 0.62
N GLN A 57 -15.19 -12.01 0.61
CA GLN A 57 -16.43 -11.67 -0.09
C GLN A 57 -16.98 -10.27 0.25
N VAL A 58 -16.81 -9.80 1.48
CA VAL A 58 -17.25 -8.46 1.92
C VAL A 58 -16.41 -7.31 1.34
N ASP A 59 -15.20 -7.62 0.88
CA ASP A 59 -14.26 -6.67 0.32
C ASP A 59 -14.39 -6.61 -1.22
N VAL A 60 -15.26 -7.43 -1.83
CA VAL A 60 -15.49 -7.43 -3.29
C VAL A 60 -16.10 -6.09 -3.74
N GLY A 61 -15.37 -5.37 -4.58
CA GLY A 61 -15.77 -4.07 -5.10
C GLY A 61 -14.57 -3.29 -5.61
N ARG A 62 -14.80 -2.05 -6.05
CA ARG A 62 -13.71 -1.09 -6.30
C ARG A 62 -13.47 -0.28 -5.03
N HIS A 63 -12.22 -0.29 -4.57
CA HIS A 63 -11.76 0.54 -3.46
C HIS A 63 -10.70 1.50 -3.97
N THR A 64 -10.76 2.74 -3.50
CA THR A 64 -9.70 3.73 -3.70
C THR A 64 -9.01 3.91 -2.38
N VAL A 65 -7.71 3.61 -2.36
CA VAL A 65 -6.85 3.70 -1.18
C VAL A 65 -5.73 4.68 -1.50
N THR A 66 -5.44 5.57 -0.57
CA THR A 66 -4.31 6.48 -0.60
C THR A 66 -3.23 5.93 0.32
N VAL A 67 -2.00 5.92 -0.17
CA VAL A 67 -0.81 5.58 0.62
C VAL A 67 0.17 6.74 0.60
N SER A 68 0.82 7.00 1.75
CA SER A 68 1.82 8.05 1.92
C SER A 68 3.10 7.49 2.53
N ALA A 69 4.21 8.17 2.25
CA ALA A 69 5.56 7.82 2.68
C ALA A 69 6.30 9.07 3.13
#